data_AF-A0A7Z9UF71-F1
#
_entry.id   AF-A0A7Z9UF71-F1
#
_cell.length_a   1.000
_cell.length_b   1.000
_cell.length_c   1.000
_cell.angle_alpha   90.00
_cell.angle_beta   90.00
_cell.angle_gamma   90.00
#
_symmetry.space_group_name_H-M   'P 1'
#
loop_
_entity.id
_entity.type
_entity.pdbx_description
1 polymer ?
#
loop_
_entity_poly.entity_id
_entity_poly.type
_entity_poly.pdbx_seq_one_letter_code
_entity_poly.pdbx_strand_id
1 'polypeptide(L)'
;MAADRDLATAIADQYPRVSLSASIETGGTQIRDIFDDWMANLAANLTQPLIDGGRREAEVDRNEAVVSEAMNEYGTAILTAVQEVEDSLAEESHQQRYHSSLQQQLETAGQVYERTRDSYLNGQLNYISVLDALISLQSLQREELSSRRSLLEARIELCRALAGSWELPQPKPFAMETTPEDDARPQFE
;
A
#
# COMPACT_ATOMS: atom_id res chain seq x y z
N MET A 1 -3.58 -17.12 10.34
CA MET A 1 -4.15 -15.79 10.05
C MET A 1 -5.44 -15.62 10.87
N ALA A 2 -6.12 -14.48 10.87
CA ALA A 2 -7.39 -14.32 11.61
C ALA A 2 -8.46 -15.31 11.11
N ALA A 3 -8.58 -15.44 9.78
CA ALA A 3 -9.51 -16.37 9.13
C ALA A 3 -9.31 -17.85 9.53
N ASP A 4 -8.06 -18.33 9.69
CA ASP A 4 -7.82 -19.71 10.15
C ASP A 4 -8.35 -19.97 11.57
N ARG A 5 -8.29 -18.96 12.45
CA ARG A 5 -8.82 -19.08 13.82
C ARG A 5 -10.34 -19.12 13.80
N ASP A 6 -10.96 -18.37 12.91
CA ASP A 6 -12.41 -18.33 12.74
C ASP A 6 -12.92 -19.68 12.17
N LEU A 7 -12.21 -20.27 11.21
CA LEU A 7 -12.47 -21.62 10.71
C LEU A 7 -12.32 -22.67 11.83
N ALA A 8 -11.21 -22.63 12.58
CA ALA A 8 -10.99 -23.56 13.69
C ALA A 8 -12.08 -23.44 14.77
N THR A 9 -12.57 -22.22 15.03
CA THR A 9 -13.68 -21.98 15.96
C THR A 9 -14.99 -22.57 15.44
N ALA A 10 -15.30 -22.41 14.14
CA ALA A 10 -16.49 -23.01 13.54
C ALA A 10 -16.45 -24.54 13.51
N ILE A 11 -15.28 -25.14 13.26
CA ILE A 11 -15.09 -26.59 13.38
C ILE A 11 -15.31 -27.04 14.83
N ALA A 12 -14.79 -26.30 15.81
CA ALA A 12 -14.98 -26.60 17.23
C ALA A 12 -16.46 -26.51 17.66
N ASP A 13 -17.24 -25.59 17.10
CA ASP A 13 -18.67 -25.43 17.38
C ASP A 13 -19.53 -26.62 16.87
N GLN A 14 -18.99 -27.50 16.01
CA GLN A 14 -19.64 -28.78 15.66
C GLN A 14 -19.68 -29.76 16.85
N TYR A 15 -18.79 -29.61 17.82
CA TYR A 15 -18.69 -30.49 18.99
C TYR A 15 -19.47 -29.95 20.20
N PRO A 16 -19.87 -30.82 21.16
CA PRO A 16 -20.54 -30.38 22.37
C PRO A 16 -19.67 -29.46 23.21
N ARG A 17 -20.25 -28.36 23.71
CA ARG A 17 -19.57 -27.44 24.63
C ARG A 17 -19.73 -27.92 26.07
N VAL A 18 -18.62 -28.10 26.76
CA VAL A 18 -18.60 -28.39 28.20
C VAL A 18 -18.36 -27.08 28.94
N SER A 19 -19.41 -26.48 29.52
CA SER A 19 -19.29 -25.32 30.40
C SER A 19 -19.34 -25.76 31.86
N LEU A 20 -18.28 -25.49 32.62
CA LEU A 20 -18.27 -25.71 34.06
C LEU A 20 -18.68 -24.42 34.78
N SER A 21 -19.90 -24.37 35.30
CA SER A 21 -20.36 -23.31 36.20
C SER A 21 -20.37 -23.83 37.65
N ALA A 22 -19.84 -23.02 38.57
CA ALA A 22 -19.89 -23.30 40.01
C ALA A 22 -20.57 -22.11 40.70
N SER A 23 -21.79 -22.33 41.21
CA SER A 23 -22.50 -21.38 42.07
C SER A 23 -22.55 -21.94 43.49
N ILE A 24 -22.26 -21.09 44.47
CA ILE A 24 -22.38 -21.42 45.90
C ILE A 24 -23.53 -20.60 46.45
N GLU A 25 -24.63 -21.27 46.78
CA GLU A 25 -25.81 -20.64 47.39
C GLU A 25 -25.93 -21.09 48.84
N THR A 26 -25.80 -20.15 49.78
CA THR A 26 -25.88 -20.41 51.22
C THR A 26 -27.34 -20.40 51.67
N GLY A 27 -28.08 -21.46 51.33
CA GLY A 27 -29.50 -21.58 51.67
C GLY A 27 -30.00 -23.03 51.67
N GLY A 28 -29.80 -23.75 52.78
CA GLY A 28 -30.63 -24.89 53.22
C GLY A 28 -30.84 -26.09 52.28
N THR A 29 -30.17 -26.19 51.13
CA THR A 29 -30.32 -27.28 50.17
C THR A 29 -29.36 -28.42 50.47
N GLN A 30 -29.82 -29.66 50.34
CA GLN A 30 -29.00 -30.85 50.61
C GLN A 30 -27.93 -30.98 49.53
N ILE A 31 -26.71 -31.37 49.91
CA ILE A 31 -25.56 -31.57 49.00
C ILE A 31 -25.91 -32.49 47.82
N ARG A 32 -26.88 -33.39 47.99
CA ARG A 32 -27.37 -34.30 46.95
C ARG A 32 -28.14 -33.59 45.83
N ASP A 33 -28.97 -32.61 46.17
CA ASP A 33 -29.77 -31.86 45.20
C ASP A 33 -28.88 -31.02 44.28
N ILE A 34 -27.77 -30.48 44.82
CA ILE A 34 -26.75 -29.73 44.06
C ILE A 34 -26.04 -30.65 43.04
N PHE A 35 -25.76 -31.89 43.42
CA PHE A 35 -25.07 -32.84 42.54
C PHE A 35 -26.00 -33.38 41.43
N ASP A 36 -27.28 -33.59 41.74
CA ASP A 36 -28.28 -34.02 40.77
C ASP A 36 -28.60 -32.90 39.75
N ASP A 37 -28.71 -31.63 40.19
CA ASP A 37 -28.85 -30.48 39.29
C ASP A 37 -27.61 -30.26 38.42
N TRP A 38 -26.41 -30.47 38.96
CA TRP A 38 -25.17 -30.38 38.19
C TRP A 38 -25.10 -31.47 37.11
N MET A 39 -25.46 -32.71 37.43
CA MET A 39 -25.51 -33.80 36.45
C MET A 39 -26.61 -33.60 35.41
N ALA A 40 -27.78 -33.09 35.80
CA ALA A 40 -28.88 -32.79 34.89
C ALA A 40 -28.50 -31.67 33.91
N ASN A 41 -27.85 -30.60 34.38
CA ASN A 41 -27.34 -29.52 33.54
C ASN A 41 -26.21 -29.98 32.61
N LEU A 42 -25.32 -30.88 33.07
CA LEU A 42 -24.29 -31.49 32.24
C LEU A 42 -24.92 -32.34 31.13
N ALA A 43 -25.90 -33.18 31.47
CA ALA A 43 -26.62 -34.02 30.52
C ALA A 43 -27.41 -33.17 29.49
N ALA A 44 -28.08 -32.10 29.94
CA ALA A 44 -28.79 -31.18 29.05
C ALA A 44 -27.83 -30.46 28.07
N ASN A 45 -26.67 -29.97 28.54
CA ASN A 45 -25.63 -29.35 27.70
C ASN A 45 -25.04 -30.33 26.67
N LEU A 46 -24.85 -31.60 27.03
CA LEU A 46 -24.38 -32.62 26.07
C LEU A 46 -25.42 -32.96 24.99
N THR A 47 -26.71 -32.88 25.31
CA THR A 47 -27.79 -33.22 24.36
C THR A 47 -28.21 -32.07 23.44
N GLN A 48 -27.85 -30.83 23.78
CA GLN A 48 -28.13 -29.66 22.97
C GLN A 48 -26.90 -29.32 22.10
N PRO A 49 -26.62 -30.14 21.07
CA PRO A 49 -26.84 -29.65 19.70
C PRO A 49 -26.95 -30.78 18.66
N LEU A 50 -28.08 -31.49 18.60
CA LEU A 50 -28.28 -32.55 17.58
C LEU A 50 -29.20 -32.13 16.42
N ILE A 51 -29.96 -31.04 16.57
CA ILE A 51 -30.95 -30.59 15.58
C ILE A 51 -30.78 -29.10 15.32
N ASP A 52 -29.85 -28.76 14.44
CA ASP A 52 -29.61 -27.39 13.96
C ASP A 52 -29.73 -27.24 12.44
N GLY A 53 -30.31 -28.27 11.78
CA GLY A 53 -30.69 -28.21 10.36
C GLY A 53 -29.53 -28.02 9.39
N GLY A 54 -28.30 -28.42 9.77
CA GLY A 54 -27.09 -28.24 8.95
C GLY A 54 -26.43 -26.86 9.09
N ARG A 55 -26.93 -25.98 9.97
CA ARG A 55 -26.38 -24.62 10.14
C ARG A 55 -24.88 -24.62 10.47
N ARG A 56 -24.41 -25.51 11.35
CA ARG A 56 -22.98 -25.56 11.71
C ARG A 56 -22.08 -26.10 10.60
N GLU A 57 -22.58 -27.00 9.78
CA GLU A 57 -21.88 -27.47 8.58
C GLU A 57 -21.75 -26.31 7.58
N ALA A 58 -22.84 -25.58 7.34
CA ALA A 58 -22.83 -24.38 6.49
C ALA A 58 -21.92 -23.25 7.02
N GLU A 59 -21.77 -23.09 8.34
CA GLU A 59 -20.81 -22.13 8.93
C GLU A 59 -19.35 -22.56 8.73
N VAL A 60 -19.07 -23.87 8.77
CA VAL A 60 -17.73 -24.37 8.42
C VAL A 60 -17.46 -24.15 6.94
N ASP A 61 -18.38 -24.52 6.05
CA ASP A 61 -18.25 -24.28 4.59
C ASP A 61 -18.02 -22.79 4.29
N ARG A 62 -18.76 -21.91 4.96
CA ARG A 62 -18.60 -20.46 4.86
C ARG A 62 -17.19 -20.02 5.27
N ASN A 63 -16.70 -20.49 6.41
CA ASN A 63 -15.38 -20.09 6.90
C ASN A 63 -14.25 -20.71 6.07
N GLU A 64 -14.42 -21.90 5.51
CA GLU A 64 -13.50 -22.46 4.51
C GLU A 64 -13.42 -21.58 3.26
N ALA A 65 -14.58 -21.10 2.77
CA ALA A 65 -14.61 -20.16 1.65
C ALA A 65 -13.89 -18.84 1.97
N VAL A 66 -14.07 -18.29 3.18
CA VAL A 66 -13.35 -17.07 3.64
C VAL A 66 -11.84 -17.29 3.71
N VAL A 67 -11.38 -18.44 4.19
CA VAL A 67 -9.95 -18.78 4.20
C VAL A 67 -9.41 -18.87 2.75
N SER A 68 -10.16 -19.50 1.85
CA SER A 68 -9.79 -19.57 0.43
C SER A 68 -9.75 -18.19 -0.23
N GLU A 69 -10.69 -17.30 0.10
CA GLU A 69 -10.72 -15.91 -0.35
C GLU A 69 -9.47 -15.16 0.12
N ALA A 70 -9.17 -15.22 1.43
CA ALA A 70 -7.98 -14.58 2.00
C ALA A 70 -6.66 -15.10 1.38
N MET A 71 -6.60 -16.39 1.04
CA MET A 71 -5.44 -16.97 0.35
C MET A 71 -5.30 -16.44 -1.08
N ASN A 72 -6.41 -16.28 -1.80
CA ASN A 72 -6.43 -15.69 -3.15
C ASN A 72 -6.08 -14.20 -3.13
N GLU A 73 -6.58 -13.45 -2.14
CA GLU A 73 -6.23 -12.04 -1.95
C GLU A 73 -4.73 -11.88 -1.67
N TYR A 74 -4.17 -12.73 -0.82
CA TYR A 74 -2.73 -12.77 -0.57
C TYR A 74 -1.93 -13.07 -1.84
N GLY A 75 -2.35 -14.08 -2.62
CA GLY A 75 -1.72 -14.40 -3.91
C GLY A 75 -1.80 -13.23 -4.89
N THR A 76 -2.94 -12.56 -4.97
CA THR A 76 -3.14 -11.37 -5.79
C THR A 76 -2.23 -10.22 -5.34
N ALA A 77 -2.13 -9.97 -4.04
CA ALA A 77 -1.26 -8.92 -3.50
C ALA A 77 0.22 -9.15 -3.87
N ILE A 78 0.70 -10.40 -3.83
CA ILE A 78 2.05 -10.74 -4.27
C ILE A 78 2.21 -10.49 -5.77
N LEU A 79 1.28 -10.98 -6.59
CA LEU A 79 1.36 -10.82 -8.05
C LEU A 79 1.36 -9.35 -8.45
N THR A 80 0.51 -8.53 -7.82
CA THR A 80 0.50 -7.08 -8.02
C THR A 80 1.82 -6.45 -7.61
N ALA A 81 2.38 -6.81 -6.45
CA ALA A 81 3.66 -6.27 -6.01
C ALA A 81 4.82 -6.63 -6.95
N VAL A 82 4.85 -7.86 -7.47
CA VAL A 82 5.85 -8.28 -8.47
C VAL A 82 5.67 -7.50 -9.76
N GLN A 83 4.42 -7.35 -10.23
CA GLN A 83 4.12 -6.58 -11.43
C GLN A 83 4.57 -5.12 -11.30
N GLU A 84 4.29 -4.45 -10.17
CA GLU A 84 4.72 -3.06 -9.92
C GLU A 84 6.25 -2.89 -9.95
N VAL A 85 6.99 -3.88 -9.42
CA VAL A 85 8.46 -3.88 -9.47
C VAL A 85 8.96 -4.11 -10.90
N GLU A 86 8.36 -5.03 -11.65
CA GLU A 86 8.74 -5.29 -13.05
C GLU A 86 8.46 -4.08 -13.94
N ASP A 87 7.28 -3.46 -13.79
CA ASP A 87 6.87 -2.28 -14.53
C ASP A 87 7.80 -1.09 -14.25
N SER A 88 8.12 -0.83 -12.98
CA SER A 88 9.02 0.27 -12.58
C SER A 88 10.47 0.03 -13.02
N LEU A 89 10.95 -1.22 -13.01
CA LEU A 89 12.28 -1.58 -13.50
C LEU A 89 12.38 -1.42 -15.02
N ALA A 90 11.34 -1.85 -15.74
CA ALA A 90 11.26 -1.68 -17.19
C ALA A 90 11.27 -0.18 -17.55
N GLU A 91 10.47 0.63 -16.86
CA GLU A 91 10.40 2.08 -17.08
C GLU A 91 11.76 2.76 -16.85
N GLU A 92 12.46 2.46 -15.75
CA GLU A 92 13.81 3.02 -15.48
C GLU A 92 14.79 2.65 -16.60
N SER A 93 14.79 1.38 -17.04
CA SER A 93 15.66 0.89 -18.10
C SER A 93 15.35 1.55 -19.45
N HIS A 94 14.08 1.74 -19.78
CA HIS A 94 13.65 2.45 -20.98
C HIS A 94 14.09 3.92 -20.93
N GLN A 95 13.86 4.59 -19.81
CA GLN A 95 14.21 5.99 -19.64
C GLN A 95 15.73 6.21 -19.64
N GLN A 96 16.51 5.28 -19.10
CA GLN A 96 17.97 5.33 -19.16
C GLN A 96 18.49 5.24 -20.61
N ARG A 97 17.95 4.31 -21.40
CA ARG A 97 18.29 4.18 -22.83
C ARG A 97 17.88 5.42 -23.63
N TYR A 98 16.69 5.94 -23.36
CA TYR A 98 16.21 7.18 -23.98
C TYR A 98 17.12 8.37 -23.68
N HIS A 99 17.48 8.55 -22.40
CA HIS A 99 18.39 9.60 -21.96
C HIS A 99 19.77 9.51 -22.62
N SER A 100 20.33 8.29 -22.71
CA SER A 100 21.62 8.08 -23.37
C SER A 100 21.57 8.41 -24.88
N SER A 101 20.48 8.06 -25.56
CA SER A 101 20.26 8.44 -26.97
C SER A 101 20.16 9.96 -27.14
N LEU A 102 19.44 10.65 -26.25
CA LEU A 102 19.36 12.11 -26.28
C LEU A 102 20.70 12.78 -26.06
N GLN A 103 21.57 12.24 -25.20
CA GLN A 103 22.92 12.76 -25.01
C GLN A 103 23.76 12.69 -26.30
N GLN A 104 23.65 11.59 -27.06
CA GLN A 104 24.31 11.45 -28.36
C GLN A 104 23.76 12.42 -29.41
N GLN A 105 22.43 12.63 -29.41
CA GLN A 105 21.78 13.61 -30.28
C GLN A 105 22.23 15.04 -29.94
N LEU A 106 22.33 15.36 -28.64
CA LEU A 106 22.79 16.65 -28.16
C LEU A 106 24.23 16.94 -28.57
N GLU A 107 25.13 15.95 -28.45
CA GLU A 107 26.51 16.06 -28.93
C GLU A 107 26.55 16.36 -30.43
N THR A 108 25.78 15.58 -31.22
CA THR A 108 25.69 15.76 -32.68
C THR A 108 25.15 17.14 -33.04
N ALA A 109 24.10 17.62 -32.37
CA ALA A 109 23.53 18.94 -32.59
C ALA A 109 24.53 20.05 -32.24
N GLY A 110 25.35 19.87 -31.21
CA GLY A 110 26.45 20.78 -30.88
C GLY A 110 27.46 20.88 -32.01
N GLN A 111 27.87 19.74 -32.58
CA GLN A 111 28.78 19.72 -33.73
C GLN A 111 28.17 20.39 -34.98
N VAL A 112 26.87 20.17 -35.23
CA VAL A 112 26.15 20.81 -36.33
C VAL A 112 26.11 22.33 -36.15
N TYR A 113 25.83 22.81 -34.94
CA TYR A 113 25.86 24.23 -34.63
C TYR A 113 27.23 24.86 -34.90
N GLU A 114 28.31 24.27 -34.39
CA GLU A 114 29.67 24.80 -34.61
C GLU A 114 30.04 24.82 -36.10
N ARG A 115 29.79 23.73 -36.84
CA ARG A 115 30.06 23.68 -38.29
C ARG A 115 29.24 24.69 -39.08
N THR A 116 27.98 24.90 -38.71
CA THR A 116 27.09 25.87 -39.36
C THR A 116 27.57 27.30 -39.09
N ARG A 117 27.99 27.57 -37.86
CA ARG A 117 28.60 28.85 -37.46
C ARG A 117 29.89 29.12 -38.21
N ASP A 118 30.79 28.14 -38.32
CA ASP A 118 32.02 28.27 -39.10
C ASP A 118 31.73 28.52 -40.59
N SER A 119 30.76 27.83 -41.17
CA SER A 119 30.36 28.01 -42.56
C SER A 119 29.78 29.42 -42.80
N TYR A 120 29.02 29.97 -41.85
CA TYR A 120 28.55 31.35 -41.89
C TYR A 120 29.70 32.35 -41.80
N LEU A 121 30.66 32.15 -40.88
CA LEU A 121 31.84 33.02 -40.75
C LEU A 121 32.71 33.02 -42.01
N ASN A 122 32.73 31.91 -42.74
CA ASN A 122 33.40 31.79 -44.04
C ASN A 122 32.52 32.26 -45.23
N GLY A 123 31.32 32.79 -44.98
CA GLY A 123 30.42 33.34 -46.00
C GLY A 123 29.71 32.28 -46.87
N GLN A 124 29.72 31.01 -46.48
CA GLN A 124 29.10 29.91 -47.24
C GLN A 124 27.60 29.73 -46.94
N LEU A 125 27.16 30.13 -45.74
CA LEU A 125 25.77 30.06 -45.30
C LEU A 125 25.28 31.43 -44.81
N ASN A 126 23.97 31.60 -44.72
CA ASN A 126 23.33 32.76 -44.12
C ASN A 126 23.17 32.60 -42.60
N TYR A 127 23.03 33.73 -41.89
CA TYR A 127 22.93 33.72 -40.42
C TYR A 127 21.68 32.99 -39.91
N ILE A 128 20.62 32.90 -40.72
CA ILE A 128 19.40 32.19 -40.33
C ILE A 128 19.68 30.70 -40.09
N SER A 129 20.59 30.07 -40.85
CA SER A 129 20.99 28.68 -40.61
C SER A 129 21.66 28.50 -39.25
N VAL A 130 22.42 29.50 -38.79
CA VAL A 130 23.04 29.47 -37.45
C VAL A 130 21.97 29.53 -36.37
N LEU A 131 20.95 30.38 -36.56
CA LEU A 131 19.82 30.48 -35.63
C LEU A 131 19.00 29.20 -35.59
N ASP A 132 18.73 28.58 -36.75
CA ASP A 132 18.00 27.31 -36.82
C ASP A 132 18.76 26.19 -36.10
N ALA A 133 20.07 26.08 -36.33
CA ALA A 133 20.93 25.12 -35.62
C ALA A 133 20.96 25.37 -34.11
N LEU A 134 21.02 26.65 -33.70
CA LEU A 134 20.99 27.04 -32.29
C LEU A 134 19.65 26.71 -31.61
N ILE A 135 18.53 26.98 -32.28
CA ILE A 135 17.18 26.66 -31.78
C ILE A 135 17.03 25.14 -31.62
N SER A 136 17.51 24.36 -32.60
CA SER A 136 17.51 22.90 -32.53
C SER A 136 18.35 22.38 -31.37
N LEU A 137 19.58 22.88 -31.19
CA LEU A 137 20.45 22.55 -30.08
C LEU A 137 19.79 22.86 -28.73
N GLN A 138 19.24 24.07 -28.56
CA GLN A 138 18.58 24.46 -27.32
C GLN A 138 17.31 23.65 -27.04
N SER A 139 16.60 23.19 -28.08
CA SER A 139 15.48 22.28 -27.92
C SER A 139 15.93 20.95 -27.32
N LEU A 140 16.99 20.36 -27.87
CA LEU A 140 17.56 19.11 -27.35
C LEU A 140 18.11 19.27 -25.93
N GLN A 141 18.68 20.43 -25.57
CA GLN A 141 19.11 20.72 -24.19
C GLN A 141 17.94 20.69 -23.21
N ARG A 142 16.80 21.30 -23.56
CA ARG A 142 15.60 21.26 -22.71
C ARG A 142 15.03 19.86 -22.61
N GLU A 143 15.06 19.11 -23.71
CA GLU A 143 14.59 17.73 -23.77
C GLU A 143 15.47 16.79 -22.94
N GLU A 144 16.80 16.96 -22.96
CA GLU A 144 17.73 16.22 -22.11
C GLU A 144 17.46 16.48 -20.63
N LEU A 145 17.22 17.73 -20.24
CA LEU A 145 16.87 18.08 -18.85
C LEU A 145 15.54 17.44 -18.42
N SER A 146 14.53 17.47 -19.30
CA SER A 146 13.25 16.79 -19.05
C SER A 146 13.45 15.28 -18.93
N SER A 147 14.23 14.69 -19.82
CA SER A 147 14.55 13.26 -19.81
C SER A 147 15.29 12.86 -18.53
N ARG A 148 16.24 13.68 -18.08
CA ARG A 148 16.96 13.46 -16.82
C ARG A 148 16.03 13.50 -15.62
N ARG A 149 15.08 14.45 -15.61
CA ARG A 149 14.05 14.51 -14.57
C ARG A 149 13.21 13.23 -14.56
N SER A 150 12.69 12.79 -15.72
CA SER A 150 11.90 11.56 -15.82
C SER A 150 12.70 10.33 -15.40
N LEU A 151 14.01 10.27 -15.68
CA LEU A 151 14.87 9.18 -15.20
C LEU A 151 14.95 9.13 -13.67
N LEU A 152 15.04 10.30 -13.02
CA LEU A 152 15.04 10.38 -11.56
C LEU A 152 13.68 10.00 -10.98
N GLU A 153 12.58 10.42 -11.61
CA GLU A 153 11.22 10.02 -11.21
C GLU A 153 11.04 8.49 -11.32
N ALA A 154 11.46 7.88 -12.42
CA ALA A 154 11.42 6.41 -12.59
C ALA A 154 12.25 5.67 -11.54
N ARG A 155 13.42 6.20 -11.16
CA ARG A 155 14.25 5.64 -10.08
C ARG A 155 13.59 5.74 -8.71
N ILE A 156 12.93 6.87 -8.43
CA ILE A 156 12.17 7.04 -7.19
C ILE A 156 11.03 6.01 -7.16
N GLU A 157 10.32 5.81 -8.27
CA GLU A 157 9.23 4.84 -8.34
C GLU A 157 9.71 3.41 -8.14
N LEU A 158 10.82 3.02 -8.78
CA LEU A 158 11.45 1.71 -8.55
C LEU A 158 11.85 1.52 -7.08
N CYS A 159 12.45 2.55 -6.45
CA CYS A 159 12.75 2.51 -5.02
C CYS A 159 11.48 2.33 -4.17
N ARG A 160 10.37 2.97 -4.53
CA ARG A 160 9.09 2.83 -3.81
C ARG A 160 8.49 1.44 -3.98
N ALA A 161 8.50 0.89 -5.18
CA ALA A 161 8.03 -0.47 -5.47
C ALA A 161 8.85 -1.52 -4.69
N LEU A 162 10.17 -1.35 -4.60
CA LEU A 162 11.06 -2.27 -3.88
C LEU A 162 10.99 -2.13 -2.35
N ALA A 163 10.86 -0.91 -1.84
CA ALA A 163 10.94 -0.65 -0.41
C ALA A 163 9.61 -0.86 0.34
N GLY A 164 8.50 -1.06 -0.39
CA GLY A 164 7.16 -1.17 0.17
C GLY A 164 6.62 0.15 0.71
N SER A 165 5.46 0.13 1.36
CA SER A 165 4.95 1.32 2.03
C SER A 165 5.80 1.65 3.26
N TRP A 166 6.47 2.79 3.24
CA TRP A 166 7.05 3.34 4.47
C TRP A 166 5.93 3.93 5.30
N GLU A 167 5.77 3.45 6.53
CA GLU A 167 4.99 4.16 7.55
C GLU A 167 5.73 5.47 7.85
N LEU A 168 5.39 6.51 7.10
CA LEU A 168 5.87 7.85 7.38
C LEU A 168 5.21 8.29 8.69
N PRO A 169 5.97 8.66 9.72
CA PRO A 169 5.39 9.19 10.95
C PRO A 169 4.51 10.38 10.59
N GLN A 170 3.22 10.29 10.93
CA GLN A 170 2.25 11.36 10.73
C GLN A 170 2.86 12.66 11.28
N PRO A 171 3.02 13.71 10.46
CA PRO A 171 3.55 14.97 10.95
C PRO A 171 2.64 15.44 12.08
N LYS A 172 3.21 15.61 13.28
CA LYS A 172 2.46 16.15 14.42
C LYS A 172 1.80 17.44 13.94
N PRO A 173 0.47 17.60 14.10
CA PRO A 173 -0.19 18.82 13.66
C PRO A 173 0.56 19.99 14.28
N PHE A 174 0.91 20.97 13.44
CA PHE A 174 1.50 22.20 13.92
C PHE A 174 0.48 22.82 14.87
N ALA A 175 0.70 22.69 16.18
CA ALA A 175 -0.02 23.45 17.14
C ALA A 175 0.35 24.90 16.84
N MET A 176 -0.54 25.62 16.15
CA MET A 176 -0.51 27.06 16.22
C MET A 176 -0.72 27.36 17.70
N GLU A 177 0.38 27.61 18.42
CA GLU A 177 0.32 28.37 19.65
C GLU A 177 -0.37 29.67 19.25
N THR A 178 -1.69 29.70 19.44
CA THR A 178 -2.42 30.95 19.54
C THR A 178 -1.83 31.60 20.77
N THR A 179 -0.77 32.39 20.58
CA THR A 179 -0.39 33.43 21.53
C THR A 179 -1.70 34.09 21.92
N PRO A 180 -2.08 34.09 23.21
CA PRO A 180 -3.27 34.82 23.63
C PRO A 180 -3.08 36.23 23.11
N GLU A 181 -3.98 36.64 22.23
CA GLU A 181 -4.05 38.01 21.73
C GLU A 181 -4.16 38.87 23.00
N ASP A 182 -3.05 39.52 23.33
CA ASP A 182 -2.92 40.40 24.48
C ASP A 182 -3.92 41.52 24.27
N ASP A 183 -5.09 41.40 24.92
CA ASP A 183 -6.22 42.31 24.86
C ASP A 183 -5.87 43.60 25.62
N ALA A 184 -4.77 44.24 25.22
CA ALA A 184 -4.39 45.58 25.62
C ALA A 184 -5.10 46.57 24.70
N ARG A 185 -6.43 46.68 24.85
CA ARG A 185 -7.14 47.87 24.36
C ARG A 185 -6.73 49.07 25.22
N PRO A 186 -6.09 50.13 24.67
CA PRO A 186 -5.92 51.35 25.42
C PRO A 186 -7.30 51.99 25.64
N GLN A 187 -7.67 52.16 26.90
CA GLN A 187 -8.77 53.03 27.31
C GLN A 187 -8.33 54.46 27.00
N PHE A 188 -8.83 55.02 25.90
CA PHE A 188 -8.78 56.47 25.68
C PHE A 188 -9.95 57.09 26.45
N GLU A 189 -9.62 57.83 27.51
CA GLU A 189 -10.47 58.89 28.08
C GLU A 189 -10.46 60.14 27.18
#